data_AF-A0A951M1U8-F1
#
_entry.id   AF-A0A951M1U8-F1
#
_cell.length_a   1.000
_cell.length_b   1.000
_cell.length_c   1.000
_cell.angle_alpha   90.00
_cell.angle_beta   90.00
_cell.angle_gamma   90.00
#
_symmetry.space_group_name_H-M   'P 1'
#
loop_
_entity.id
_entity.type
_entity.pdbx_description
1 polymer ?
#
loop_
_entity_poly.entity_id
_entity_poly.type
_entity_poly.pdbx_seq_one_letter_code
_entity_poly.pdbx_strand_id
1 'polypeptide(L)'
;WLTEYVFTPLSIAFRDYGKAGLSIAILINFILVGAWHGANWTFVLFGLLHGLYFIPLIIRDKMAGITKRPKQHAGGMRHYLNILGTFVLVMLSFIVFRSDNVQQAWEYFRRLFSASIFSLPAFAEKKQLAVTLLFVTGFLVMEWRGKQDNYAIEKQADPWPAPLRWGFYYLLLSLILVYNESQQHFIYAKF
;
A
#
# COMPACT_ATOMS: atom_id res chain seq x y z
N TRP A 1 -8.56 5.96 -13.88
CA TRP A 1 -7.75 6.77 -14.83
C TRP A 1 -6.66 5.97 -15.54
N LEU A 2 -5.43 5.79 -15.03
CA LEU A 2 -4.35 5.12 -15.80
C LEU A 2 -4.74 3.72 -16.28
N THR A 3 -5.48 2.96 -15.46
CA THR A 3 -6.05 1.67 -15.87
C THR A 3 -6.93 1.79 -17.12
N GLU A 4 -7.80 2.79 -17.20
CA GLU A 4 -8.78 2.95 -18.28
C GLU A 4 -8.17 3.60 -19.53
N TYR A 5 -7.27 4.56 -19.35
CA TYR A 5 -6.72 5.36 -20.45
C TYR A 5 -5.39 4.85 -21.00
N VAL A 6 -4.65 4.04 -20.24
CA VAL A 6 -3.33 3.51 -20.65
C VAL A 6 -3.36 2.00 -20.69
N PHE A 7 -3.64 1.35 -19.55
CA PHE A 7 -3.57 -0.11 -19.48
C PHE A 7 -4.58 -0.80 -20.39
N THR A 8 -5.87 -0.43 -20.34
CA THR A 8 -6.91 -1.09 -21.14
C THR A 8 -6.65 -0.99 -22.65
N PRO A 9 -6.34 0.20 -23.22
CA PRO A 9 -5.98 0.30 -24.63
C PRO A 9 -4.74 -0.52 -25.01
N LEU A 10 -3.67 -0.49 -24.19
CA LEU A 10 -2.46 -1.27 -24.44
C LEU A 10 -2.70 -2.77 -24.36
N SER A 11 -3.49 -3.23 -23.38
CA SER A 11 -3.85 -4.63 -23.23
C SER A 11 -4.66 -5.14 -24.42
N ILE A 12 -5.49 -4.29 -25.04
CA ILE A 12 -6.23 -4.62 -26.26
C ILE A 12 -5.27 -4.64 -27.46
N ALA A 13 -4.39 -3.64 -27.58
CA ALA A 13 -3.41 -3.56 -28.67
C ALA A 13 -2.43 -4.74 -28.67
N PHE A 14 -2.05 -5.24 -27.50
CA PHE A 14 -1.12 -6.37 -27.37
C PHE A 14 -1.82 -7.72 -27.16
N ARG A 15 -3.14 -7.82 -27.39
CA ARG A 15 -3.91 -9.04 -27.14
C ARG A 15 -3.38 -10.26 -27.88
N ASP A 16 -2.85 -10.05 -29.10
CA ASP A 16 -2.37 -11.12 -29.98
C ASP A 16 -1.06 -11.76 -29.45
N TYR A 17 -0.38 -11.10 -28.51
CA TYR A 17 0.82 -11.62 -27.83
C TYR A 17 0.49 -12.35 -26.51
N GLY A 18 -0.79 -12.57 -26.21
CA GLY A 18 -1.25 -13.33 -25.04
C GLY A 18 -0.68 -12.80 -23.71
N LYS A 19 -0.14 -13.71 -22.88
CA LYS A 19 0.41 -13.38 -21.55
C LYS A 19 1.59 -12.40 -21.60
N ALA A 20 2.40 -12.46 -22.65
CA ALA A 20 3.52 -11.54 -22.84
C ALA A 20 3.01 -10.12 -23.14
N GLY A 21 2.01 -9.98 -24.00
CA GLY A 21 1.36 -8.71 -24.29
C GLY A 21 0.73 -8.07 -23.05
N LEU A 22 -0.01 -8.86 -22.26
CA LEU A 22 -0.59 -8.42 -21.00
C LEU A 22 0.47 -7.98 -19.98
N SER A 23 1.58 -8.72 -19.90
CA SER A 23 2.72 -8.39 -19.02
C SER A 23 3.35 -7.05 -19.39
N ILE A 24 3.57 -6.82 -20.69
CA ILE A 24 4.12 -5.55 -21.20
C ILE A 24 3.15 -4.39 -20.91
N ALA A 25 1.85 -4.58 -21.17
CA ALA A 25 0.85 -3.55 -20.90
C ALA A 25 0.81 -3.15 -19.40
N ILE A 26 0.90 -4.13 -18.49
CA ILE A 26 0.97 -3.88 -17.04
C ILE A 26 2.26 -3.14 -16.67
N LEU A 27 3.42 -3.58 -17.19
CA LEU A 27 4.71 -2.96 -16.88
C LEU A 27 4.73 -1.49 -17.34
N ILE A 28 4.29 -1.21 -18.57
CA ILE A 28 4.19 0.16 -19.09
C ILE A 28 3.26 0.99 -18.21
N ASN A 29 2.07 0.46 -17.86
CA ASN A 29 1.13 1.17 -17.02
C ASN A 29 1.73 1.55 -15.66
N PHE A 30 2.35 0.60 -14.95
CA PHE A 30 2.92 0.90 -13.63
C PHE A 30 4.17 1.78 -13.70
N ILE A 31 5.00 1.68 -14.74
CA ILE A 31 6.11 2.61 -14.95
C ILE A 31 5.56 4.04 -15.14
N LEU A 32 4.48 4.21 -15.88
CA LEU A 32 3.83 5.51 -16.06
C LEU A 32 3.16 6.02 -14.75
N VAL A 33 2.58 5.13 -13.95
CA VAL A 33 2.13 5.46 -12.58
C VAL A 33 3.30 5.99 -11.76
N GLY A 34 4.45 5.32 -11.80
CA GLY A 34 5.67 5.76 -11.14
C GLY A 34 6.11 7.13 -11.64
N ALA A 35 6.34 7.28 -12.95
CA ALA A 35 6.81 8.52 -13.57
C ALA A 35 5.89 9.73 -13.29
N TRP A 36 4.59 9.52 -13.08
CA TRP A 36 3.64 10.57 -12.70
C TRP A 36 3.94 11.20 -11.33
N HIS A 37 4.64 10.49 -10.44
CA HIS A 37 5.04 11.01 -9.13
C HIS A 37 6.31 11.88 -9.17
N GLY A 38 7.10 11.82 -10.24
CA GLY A 38 8.25 12.71 -10.45
C GLY A 38 9.30 12.16 -11.41
N ALA A 39 10.27 13.01 -11.77
CA ALA A 39 11.31 12.69 -12.76
C ALA A 39 12.49 11.84 -12.24
N ASN A 40 12.44 11.40 -10.97
CA ASN A 40 13.52 10.60 -10.38
C ASN A 40 13.41 9.12 -10.79
N TRP A 41 14.56 8.47 -11.00
CA TRP A 41 14.65 7.03 -11.28
C TRP A 41 14.06 6.16 -10.17
N THR A 42 14.02 6.64 -8.92
CA THR A 42 13.35 5.94 -7.82
C THR A 42 11.87 5.70 -8.10
N PHE A 43 11.18 6.65 -8.73
CA PHE A 43 9.78 6.50 -9.09
C PHE A 43 9.55 5.52 -10.24
N VAL A 44 10.45 5.51 -11.23
CA VAL A 44 10.42 4.52 -12.33
C VAL A 44 10.63 3.11 -11.78
N LEU A 45 11.62 2.93 -10.89
CA LEU A 45 11.88 1.64 -10.24
C LEU A 45 10.72 1.21 -9.34
N PHE A 46 10.09 2.13 -8.61
CA PHE A 46 8.90 1.87 -7.82
C PHE A 46 7.76 1.32 -8.68
N GLY A 47 7.50 1.95 -9.83
CA GLY A 47 6.52 1.48 -10.82
C GLY A 47 6.89 0.11 -11.37
N LEU A 48 8.14 -0.08 -11.78
CA LEU A 48 8.64 -1.35 -12.28
C LEU A 48 8.44 -2.49 -11.27
N LEU A 49 8.78 -2.29 -9.98
CA LEU A 49 8.59 -3.29 -8.93
C LEU A 49 7.12 -3.69 -8.81
N HIS A 50 6.19 -2.73 -8.80
CA HIS A 50 4.76 -3.03 -8.77
C HIS A 50 4.31 -3.81 -10.00
N GLY A 51 4.73 -3.42 -11.20
CA GLY A 51 4.42 -4.15 -12.42
C GLY A 51 4.95 -5.59 -12.38
N LEU A 52 6.17 -5.80 -11.88
CA LEU A 52 6.76 -7.12 -11.72
C LEU A 52 5.98 -8.02 -10.75
N TYR A 53 5.35 -7.46 -9.72
CA TYR A 53 4.53 -8.23 -8.77
C TYR A 53 3.28 -8.87 -9.42
N PHE A 54 2.79 -8.31 -10.52
CA PHE A 54 1.66 -8.87 -11.28
C PHE A 54 2.07 -10.01 -12.22
N ILE A 55 3.34 -10.08 -12.65
CA ILE A 55 3.81 -11.07 -13.63
C ILE A 55 3.54 -12.52 -13.17
N PRO A 56 3.84 -12.93 -11.92
CA PRO A 56 3.50 -14.27 -11.45
C PRO A 56 1.99 -14.55 -11.44
N LEU A 57 1.15 -13.53 -11.25
CA LEU A 57 -0.30 -13.66 -11.26
C LEU A 57 -0.82 -13.89 -12.68
N ILE A 58 -0.25 -13.19 -13.67
CA ILE A 58 -0.54 -13.36 -15.10
C ILE A 58 -0.13 -14.76 -15.56
N ILE A 59 1.10 -15.18 -15.26
CA ILE A 59 1.62 -16.49 -15.69
C ILE A 59 0.76 -17.64 -15.15
N ARG A 60 0.29 -17.51 -13.90
CA ARG A 60 -0.53 -18.51 -13.21
C ARG A 60 -2.04 -18.40 -13.49
N ASP A 61 -2.47 -17.55 -14.42
CA ASP A 61 -3.89 -17.30 -14.76
C ASP A 61 -4.76 -16.89 -13.57
N LYS A 62 -4.15 -16.23 -12.57
CA LYS A 62 -4.83 -15.79 -11.34
C LYS A 62 -5.42 -14.40 -11.43
N MET A 63 -5.26 -13.72 -12.57
CA MET A 63 -5.79 -12.38 -12.79
C MET A 63 -7.33 -12.34 -12.72
N ALA A 64 -8.01 -13.40 -13.18
CA ALA A 64 -9.49 -13.50 -13.12
C ALA A 64 -10.05 -13.58 -11.69
N GLY A 65 -9.21 -13.94 -10.70
CA GLY A 65 -9.57 -13.99 -9.28
C GLY A 65 -9.48 -12.64 -8.56
N ILE A 66 -8.95 -11.59 -9.21
CA ILE A 66 -8.80 -10.24 -8.64
C ILE A 66 -10.10 -9.43 -8.79
N THR A 67 -10.85 -9.63 -9.88
CA THR A 67 -12.07 -8.86 -10.20
C THR A 67 -13.32 -9.39 -9.50
N LYS A 68 -13.37 -10.68 -9.19
CA LYS A 68 -14.43 -11.27 -8.37
C LYS A 68 -13.98 -11.16 -6.92
N ARG A 69 -14.71 -10.43 -6.06
CA ARG A 69 -14.53 -10.50 -4.59
C ARG A 69 -14.43 -11.98 -4.24
N PRO A 70 -13.22 -12.51 -4.00
CA PRO A 70 -13.12 -13.94 -3.95
C PRO A 70 -13.82 -14.32 -2.65
N LYS A 71 -14.72 -15.31 -2.71
CA LYS A 71 -15.15 -16.07 -1.52
C LYS A 71 -13.94 -16.85 -1.01
N GLN A 72 -12.82 -16.16 -0.74
CA GLN A 72 -11.67 -16.72 -0.07
C GLN A 72 -12.20 -17.20 1.26
N HIS A 73 -11.94 -18.45 1.58
CA HIS A 73 -12.16 -18.98 2.91
C HIS A 73 -11.31 -18.14 3.86
N ALA A 74 -11.95 -17.14 4.45
CA ALA A 74 -11.34 -16.23 5.39
C ALA A 74 -10.92 -17.08 6.60
N GLY A 75 -9.62 -17.31 6.76
CA GLY A 75 -9.10 -18.00 7.95
C GLY A 75 -8.04 -19.07 7.74
N GLY A 76 -7.68 -19.45 6.51
CA GLY A 76 -6.57 -20.40 6.29
C GLY A 76 -5.18 -19.76 6.40
N MET A 77 -4.16 -20.49 6.88
CA MET A 77 -2.76 -20.02 6.96
C MET A 77 -2.27 -19.37 5.65
N ARG A 78 -2.62 -19.96 4.51
CA ARG A 78 -2.29 -19.44 3.18
C ARG A 78 -2.85 -18.04 2.91
N HIS A 79 -4.04 -17.73 3.42
CA HIS A 79 -4.64 -16.39 3.27
C HIS A 79 -3.79 -15.34 3.99
N TYR A 80 -3.39 -15.62 5.24
CA TYR A 80 -2.53 -14.74 6.02
C TYR A 80 -1.15 -14.57 5.39
N LEU A 81 -0.55 -15.65 4.88
CA LEU A 81 0.72 -15.60 4.17
C LEU A 81 0.64 -14.76 2.88
N ASN A 82 -0.48 -14.82 2.15
CA ASN A 82 -0.68 -13.96 0.98
C ASN A 82 -0.79 -12.48 1.37
N ILE A 83 -1.56 -12.16 2.42
CA ILE A 83 -1.67 -10.78 2.93
C ILE A 83 -0.28 -10.26 3.35
N LEU A 84 0.43 -11.03 4.17
CA LEU A 84 1.76 -10.67 4.65
C LEU A 84 2.75 -10.51 3.49
N GLY A 85 2.72 -11.43 2.53
CA GLY A 85 3.58 -11.37 1.34
C GLY A 85 3.34 -10.11 0.51
N THR A 86 2.07 -9.78 0.21
CA THR A 86 1.74 -8.54 -0.50
C THR A 86 2.14 -7.31 0.31
N PHE A 87 1.86 -7.30 1.62
CA PHE A 87 2.24 -6.19 2.50
C PHE A 87 3.76 -5.95 2.48
N VAL A 88 4.57 -6.99 2.67
CA VAL A 88 6.04 -6.88 2.65
C VAL A 88 6.54 -6.39 1.30
N LEU A 89 6.06 -6.94 0.18
CA LEU A 89 6.48 -6.50 -1.16
C LEU A 89 6.16 -5.02 -1.41
N VAL A 90 4.96 -4.58 -1.03
CA VAL A 90 4.55 -3.18 -1.16
C VAL A 90 5.39 -2.28 -0.26
N MET A 91 5.64 -2.67 1.00
CA MET A 91 6.51 -1.91 1.91
C MET A 91 7.95 -1.79 1.41
N LEU A 92 8.52 -2.85 0.85
CA LEU A 92 9.86 -2.80 0.23
C LEU A 92 9.89 -1.85 -0.97
N SER A 93 8.82 -1.80 -1.77
CA SER A 93 8.72 -0.82 -2.85
C SER A 93 8.64 0.62 -2.34
N PHE A 94 7.97 0.86 -1.22
CA PHE A 94 7.88 2.19 -0.62
C PHE A 94 9.23 2.72 -0.11
N ILE A 95 10.21 1.86 0.22
CA ILE A 95 11.59 2.29 0.50
C ILE A 95 12.16 3.00 -0.72
N VAL A 96 12.01 2.42 -1.91
CA VAL A 96 12.49 3.03 -3.16
C VAL A 96 11.74 4.33 -3.43
N PHE A 97 10.41 4.34 -3.29
CA PHE A 97 9.58 5.53 -3.51
C PHE A 97 9.98 6.73 -2.65
N ARG A 98 10.33 6.48 -1.38
CA ARG A 98 10.65 7.53 -0.41
C ARG A 98 12.10 8.01 -0.49
N SER A 99 12.99 7.21 -1.10
CA SER A 99 14.41 7.53 -1.18
C SER A 99 14.67 8.68 -2.16
N ASP A 100 15.67 9.50 -1.83
CA ASP A 100 16.11 10.64 -2.66
C ASP A 100 16.78 10.19 -3.95
N ASN A 101 17.38 9.01 -3.98
CA ASN A 101 17.97 8.40 -5.17
C ASN A 101 18.13 6.87 -5.00
N VAL A 102 18.52 6.20 -6.08
CA VAL A 102 18.67 4.73 -6.13
C VAL A 102 19.77 4.24 -5.17
N GLN A 103 20.84 5.00 -4.99
CA GLN A 103 21.93 4.63 -4.08
C GLN A 103 21.45 4.64 -2.62
N GLN A 104 20.70 5.66 -2.21
CA GLN A 104 20.12 5.73 -0.86
C GLN A 104 19.12 4.58 -0.62
N ALA A 105 18.28 4.26 -1.61
CA ALA A 105 17.39 3.10 -1.53
C ALA A 105 18.16 1.79 -1.30
N TRP A 106 19.29 1.61 -2.00
CA TRP A 106 20.17 0.45 -1.83
C TRP A 106 20.82 0.40 -0.45
N GLU A 107 21.22 1.55 0.10
CA GLU A 107 21.74 1.64 1.46
C GLU A 107 20.68 1.24 2.50
N TYR A 108 19.42 1.65 2.32
CA TYR A 108 18.33 1.20 3.18
C TYR A 108 18.13 -0.31 3.12
N PHE A 109 18.14 -0.92 1.93
CA PHE A 109 18.06 -2.37 1.81
C PHE A 109 19.23 -3.08 2.51
N ARG A 110 20.46 -2.60 2.35
CA ARG A 110 21.63 -3.17 3.05
C ARG A 110 21.47 -3.14 4.58
N ARG A 111 20.98 -2.03 5.13
CA ARG A 111 20.74 -1.90 6.57
C ARG A 111 19.60 -2.80 7.05
N LEU A 112 18.54 -2.94 6.25
CA LEU A 112 17.40 -3.80 6.57
C LEU A 112 17.80 -5.28 6.72
N PHE A 113 18.80 -5.74 5.97
CA PHE A 113 19.33 -7.11 6.07
C PHE A 113 20.60 -7.22 6.92
N SER A 114 20.92 -6.19 7.72
CA SER A 114 22.06 -6.22 8.63
C SER A 114 21.67 -6.76 10.01
N ALA A 115 22.66 -7.16 10.81
CA ALA A 115 22.44 -7.67 12.17
C ALA A 115 21.75 -6.66 13.11
N SER A 116 21.70 -5.37 12.75
CA SER A 116 21.02 -4.35 13.54
C SER A 116 19.52 -4.59 13.71
N ILE A 117 18.89 -5.43 12.88
CA ILE A 117 17.48 -5.80 13.05
C ILE A 117 17.18 -6.49 14.38
N PHE A 118 18.19 -7.13 14.99
CA PHE A 118 18.06 -7.78 16.30
C PHE A 118 18.38 -6.85 17.46
N SER A 119 18.80 -5.61 17.18
CA SER A 119 19.06 -4.59 18.20
C SER A 119 17.84 -3.72 18.42
N LEU A 120 17.55 -3.39 19.68
CA LEU A 120 16.50 -2.42 20.00
C LEU A 120 17.00 -1.01 19.65
N PRO A 121 16.28 -0.27 18.78
CA PRO A 121 16.66 1.11 18.49
C PRO A 121 16.54 1.97 19.75
N ALA A 122 17.49 2.88 19.95
CA ALA A 122 17.39 3.89 20.99
C ALA A 122 16.39 4.97 20.57
N PHE A 123 15.15 4.87 21.03
CA PHE A 123 14.13 5.89 20.79
C PHE A 123 14.25 7.00 21.85
N ALA A 124 14.62 8.21 21.39
CA ALA A 124 14.66 9.39 22.25
C ALA A 124 13.28 9.73 22.85
N GLU A 125 12.23 9.58 22.07
CA GLU A 125 10.86 9.97 22.43
C GLU A 125 9.95 8.76 22.70
N LYS A 126 10.22 8.04 23.79
CA LYS A 126 9.45 6.83 24.16
C LYS A 126 7.93 7.06 24.26
N LYS A 127 7.50 8.26 24.67
CA LYS A 127 6.08 8.63 24.74
C LYS A 127 5.45 8.71 23.36
N GLN A 128 6.11 9.37 22.40
CA GLN A 128 5.60 9.45 21.02
C GLN A 128 5.54 8.05 20.41
N LEU A 129 6.59 7.23 20.59
CA LEU A 129 6.58 5.84 20.14
C LEU A 129 5.38 5.07 20.69
N ALA A 130 5.11 5.16 21.99
CA ALA A 130 3.98 4.47 22.62
C ALA A 130 2.63 4.92 22.04
N VAL A 131 2.44 6.22 21.83
CA VAL A 131 1.22 6.78 21.22
C VAL A 131 1.08 6.32 19.76
N THR A 132 2.16 6.35 18.98
CA THR A 132 2.16 5.86 17.58
C THR A 132 1.81 4.38 17.51
N LEU A 133 2.41 3.55 18.36
CA LEU A 133 2.11 2.11 18.42
C LEU A 133 0.67 1.84 18.85
N LEU A 134 0.13 2.64 19.78
CA LEU A 134 -1.27 2.57 20.20
C LEU A 134 -2.21 2.86 19.03
N PHE A 135 -1.97 3.94 18.29
CA PHE A 135 -2.81 4.31 17.13
C PHE A 135 -2.69 3.32 15.98
N VAL A 136 -1.47 2.91 15.61
CA VAL A 136 -1.26 1.91 14.55
C VAL A 136 -1.98 0.60 14.91
N THR A 137 -1.80 0.10 16.14
CA THR A 137 -2.49 -1.10 16.60
C THR A 137 -4.02 -0.92 16.59
N GLY A 138 -4.51 0.22 17.09
CA GLY A 138 -5.93 0.55 17.09
C GLY A 138 -6.54 0.56 15.69
N PHE A 139 -5.90 1.25 14.74
CA PHE A 139 -6.35 1.30 13.34
C PHE A 139 -6.27 -0.06 12.65
N LEU A 140 -5.21 -0.85 12.88
CA LEU A 140 -5.11 -2.20 12.35
C LEU A 140 -6.23 -3.11 12.87
N VAL A 141 -6.61 -2.99 14.14
CA VAL A 141 -7.74 -3.75 14.71
C VAL A 141 -9.06 -3.31 14.09
N MET A 142 -9.27 -2.00 13.91
CA MET A 142 -10.47 -1.49 13.24
C MET A 142 -10.54 -1.97 11.79
N GLU A 143 -9.46 -1.82 11.02
CA GLU A 143 -9.38 -2.28 9.63
C GLU A 143 -9.61 -3.79 9.53
N TRP A 144 -9.01 -4.57 10.43
CA TRP A 144 -9.15 -6.02 10.44
C TRP A 144 -10.59 -6.48 10.71
N ARG A 145 -11.31 -5.79 11.60
CA ARG A 145 -12.72 -6.06 11.90
C ARG A 145 -13.64 -5.65 10.74
N GLY A 146 -13.34 -4.53 10.08
CA GLY A 146 -14.13 -3.99 8.96
C GLY A 146 -13.73 -4.51 7.58
N LYS A 147 -12.75 -5.42 7.46
CA LYS A 147 -12.17 -5.84 6.17
C LYS A 147 -13.16 -6.42 5.13
N GLN A 148 -14.35 -6.82 5.55
CA GLN A 148 -15.40 -7.36 4.67
C GLN A 148 -16.44 -6.30 4.27
N ASP A 149 -16.45 -5.17 4.99
CA ASP A 149 -17.30 -4.03 4.75
C ASP A 149 -16.65 -3.09 3.72
N ASN A 150 -17.37 -2.08 3.26
CA ASN A 150 -16.82 -1.10 2.31
C ASN A 150 -15.88 -0.11 3.01
N TYR A 151 -16.07 0.11 4.32
CA TYR A 151 -15.23 0.96 5.15
C TYR A 151 -14.95 0.31 6.51
N ALA A 152 -13.78 0.61 7.09
CA ALA A 152 -13.34 0.03 8.37
C ALA A 152 -14.39 0.14 9.47
N ILE A 153 -15.01 1.30 9.64
CA ILE A 153 -15.93 1.61 10.73
C ILE A 153 -17.41 1.44 10.37
N GLU A 154 -17.75 0.98 9.16
CA GLU A 154 -19.11 0.98 8.60
C GLU A 154 -20.13 0.39 9.59
N LYS A 155 -19.89 -0.83 10.07
CA LYS A 155 -20.80 -1.54 10.98
C LYS A 155 -20.36 -1.57 12.44
N GLN A 156 -19.18 -1.03 12.75
CA GLN A 156 -18.59 -1.19 14.09
C GLN A 156 -19.30 -0.35 15.16
N ALA A 157 -19.82 0.80 14.76
CA ALA A 157 -20.51 1.74 15.65
C ALA A 157 -22.05 1.67 15.54
N ASP A 158 -22.58 0.87 14.60
CA ASP A 158 -24.04 0.70 14.41
C ASP A 158 -24.78 0.15 15.63
N PRO A 159 -24.22 -0.79 16.42
CA PRO A 159 -24.89 -1.29 17.62
C PRO A 159 -24.92 -0.29 18.78
N TRP A 160 -24.23 0.84 18.68
CA TRP A 160 -24.04 1.76 19.80
C TRP A 160 -25.19 2.77 19.91
N PRO A 161 -25.58 3.19 21.13
CA PRO A 161 -26.57 4.25 21.30
C PRO A 161 -26.05 5.56 20.68
N ALA A 162 -26.96 6.40 20.18
CA ALA A 162 -26.63 7.59 19.40
C ALA A 162 -25.56 8.49 20.07
N PRO A 163 -25.61 8.81 21.37
CA PRO A 163 -24.58 9.64 22.01
C PRO A 163 -23.17 9.03 21.93
N LEU A 164 -23.05 7.71 22.11
CA LEU A 164 -21.76 7.01 22.08
C LEU A 164 -21.19 6.96 20.66
N ARG A 165 -22.05 6.71 19.66
CA ARG A 165 -21.67 6.70 18.24
C ARG A 165 -21.14 8.07 17.79
N TRP A 166 -21.88 9.14 18.08
CA TRP A 166 -21.43 10.50 17.75
C TRP A 166 -20.20 10.90 18.54
N GLY A 167 -20.12 10.56 19.83
CA GLY A 167 -18.93 10.80 20.64
C GLY A 167 -17.68 10.15 20.07
N PHE A 168 -17.80 8.92 19.56
CA PHE A 168 -16.71 8.24 18.86
C PHE A 168 -16.28 8.93 17.56
N TYR A 169 -17.23 9.38 16.74
CA TYR A 169 -16.89 10.12 15.52
C TYR A 169 -16.25 11.48 15.80
N TYR A 170 -16.75 12.22 16.81
CA TYR A 170 -16.12 13.46 17.24
C TYR A 170 -14.72 13.22 17.84
N LEU A 171 -14.53 12.11 18.56
CA LEU A 171 -13.20 11.72 19.04
C LEU A 171 -12.26 11.47 17.87
N LEU A 172 -12.63 10.65 16.89
CA LEU A 172 -11.80 10.41 15.71
C LEU A 172 -11.49 11.70 14.94
N LEU A 173 -12.49 12.56 14.75
CA LEU A 173 -12.29 13.86 14.11
C LEU A 173 -11.32 14.74 14.90
N SER A 174 -11.48 14.80 16.23
CA SER A 174 -10.59 15.57 17.09
C SER A 174 -9.15 15.04 17.04
N LEU A 175 -8.96 13.73 17.02
CA LEU A 175 -7.64 13.11 16.88
C LEU A 175 -7.02 13.48 15.53
N ILE A 176 -7.79 13.42 14.43
CA ILE A 176 -7.31 13.84 13.12
C ILE A 176 -6.88 15.30 13.14
N LEU A 177 -7.66 16.19 13.75
CA LEU A 177 -7.35 17.63 13.80
C LEU A 177 -6.16 17.96 14.70
N VAL A 178 -6.04 17.31 15.87
CA VAL A 178 -4.93 17.53 16.82
C VAL A 178 -3.61 17.02 16.26
N TYR A 179 -3.64 15.90 15.55
CA TYR A 179 -2.46 15.29 14.94
C TYR A 179 -2.28 15.64 13.44
N ASN A 180 -3.02 16.63 12.95
CA ASN A 180 -2.83 17.14 11.59
C ASN A 180 -1.53 17.96 11.53
N GLU A 181 -0.48 17.42 10.92
CA GLU A 181 0.72 18.19 10.62
C GLU A 181 0.42 19.21 9.49
N SER A 182 0.76 20.47 9.72
CA SER A 182 0.61 21.52 8.71
C SER A 182 1.61 21.31 7.55
N GLN A 183 1.07 21.05 6.35
CA GLN A 183 1.70 21.21 5.04
C GLN A 183 2.90 20.29 4.75
N GLN A 184 2.64 19.05 4.31
CA GLN A 184 3.49 18.52 3.23
C GLN A 184 3.08 19.23 1.95
N HIS A 185 3.92 20.14 1.46
CA HIS A 185 3.76 20.70 0.11
C HIS A 185 3.53 19.55 -0.85
N PHE A 186 2.37 19.54 -1.52
CA PHE A 186 2.11 18.61 -2.61
C PHE A 186 3.31 18.65 -3.57
N ILE A 187 3.82 17.48 -3.96
CA ILE A 187 5.05 17.31 -4.76
C ILE A 187 5.02 18.19 -6.04
N TYR A 188 3.84 18.51 -6.56
CA TYR A 188 3.64 19.40 -7.71
C TYR A 188 4.02 20.87 -7.50
N ALA A 189 4.14 21.35 -6.26
CA ALA A 189 4.52 22.74 -5.98
C ALA A 189 6.05 22.98 -6.04
N LYS A 190 6.85 21.97 -6.42
CA LYS A 190 8.31 22.06 -6.58
C LYS A 190 8.78 22.12 -8.04
N PHE A 191 7.87 22.38 -8.97
CA PHE A 191 8.19 22.65 -10.38
C PHE A 191 7.85 24.11 -10.72
#